data_AF-M7YGB1-F1
#
_entry.id   AF-M7YGB1-F1
#
_cell.length_a   1.000
_cell.length_b   1.000
_cell.length_c   1.000
_cell.angle_alpha   90.00
_cell.angle_beta   90.00
_cell.angle_gamma   90.00
#
_symmetry.space_group_name_H-M   'P 1'
#
loop_
_entity.id
_entity.type
_entity.pdbx_description
1 polymer ?
#
loop_
_entity_poly.entity_id
_entity_poly.type
_entity_poly.pdbx_seq_one_letter_code
_entity_poly.pdbx_strand_id
1 'polypeptide(L)'
;MGTNLRPYPRQDPWVKMATHTLPIQVGWPWAAKPMGRIAGFINRCFVYSKSLKISKGIKIPSDCAGCDCEGDCANNKNCSCAQLNGSDLPYVSFKNIGRLVEPKAVVFECGANCSCNRNCVNRTSQQGLQHRLEVFKTASKGWGVRTWDTILPGAPICEYVGVLKRTEEVDGLLHNNYIFDIDCLQTMKGLDGREKRAGSDMNMPSLHAENDSEAPPAPEYCIDAGSIGSFARFINHSCNPNLFVQCVLTNHHDVKLAKVMLFAADTILPLQELCYDYGYVLNSVVSADGEIVKLPCCCGAPDCRKRLY
;
A
#
# COMPACT_ATOMS: atom_id res chain seq x y z
N MET A 1 -0.31 20.76 -54.58
CA MET A 1 -0.24 21.78 -53.51
C MET A 1 -0.75 21.13 -52.24
N GLY A 2 0.17 20.76 -51.34
CA GLY A 2 -0.14 20.05 -50.10
C GLY A 2 -0.76 20.98 -49.06
N THR A 3 -1.79 20.49 -48.38
CA THR A 3 -2.38 21.13 -47.20
C THR A 3 -1.81 20.48 -45.95
N ASN A 4 -1.06 21.30 -45.18
CA ASN A 4 -0.43 20.92 -43.92
C ASN A 4 -1.47 20.56 -42.86
N LEU A 5 -1.57 19.27 -42.53
CA LEU A 5 -2.19 18.78 -41.29
C LEU A 5 -1.27 19.14 -40.11
N ARG A 6 -1.73 19.99 -39.19
CA ARG A 6 -1.03 20.26 -37.93
C ARG A 6 -1.23 19.07 -36.97
N PRO A 7 -0.20 18.67 -36.21
CA PRO A 7 -0.23 17.43 -35.43
C PRO A 7 -1.08 17.57 -34.15
N TYR A 8 -1.77 16.47 -33.81
CA TYR A 8 -2.43 16.22 -32.53
C TYR A 8 -1.51 16.57 -31.33
N PRO A 9 -2.02 17.18 -30.24
CA PRO A 9 -1.22 17.39 -29.05
C PRO A 9 -0.89 16.04 -28.39
N ARG A 10 0.40 15.87 -28.03
CA ARG A 10 0.99 14.65 -27.50
C ARG A 10 0.34 14.26 -26.16
N GLN A 11 -0.14 13.01 -26.09
CA GLN A 11 -0.59 12.32 -24.89
C GLN A 11 0.49 12.32 -23.79
N ASP A 12 0.07 12.46 -22.53
CA ASP A 12 0.89 12.26 -21.34
C ASP A 12 1.50 10.84 -21.34
N PRO A 13 2.81 10.65 -21.09
CA PRO A 13 3.46 9.33 -21.08
C PRO A 13 2.76 8.28 -20.20
N TRP A 14 2.11 8.70 -19.12
CA TRP A 14 1.37 7.81 -18.22
C TRP A 14 0.10 7.23 -18.83
N VAL A 15 -0.59 8.04 -19.62
CA VAL A 15 -1.80 7.62 -20.33
C VAL A 15 -1.45 6.48 -21.29
N LYS A 16 -0.29 6.52 -21.95
CA LYS A 16 0.16 5.42 -22.82
C LYS A 16 0.49 4.13 -22.07
N MET A 17 0.97 4.21 -20.82
CA MET A 17 1.33 3.03 -20.03
C MET A 17 0.08 2.35 -19.44
N ALA A 18 -0.87 3.13 -18.91
CA ALA A 18 -2.11 2.63 -18.34
C ALA A 18 -3.01 1.95 -19.39
N THR A 19 -3.11 2.51 -20.61
CA THR A 19 -3.99 1.99 -21.66
C THR A 19 -3.53 0.68 -22.30
N HIS A 20 -2.28 0.25 -22.09
CA HIS A 20 -1.71 -0.91 -22.77
C HIS A 20 -1.36 -2.09 -21.86
N THR A 21 -1.42 -1.96 -20.53
CA THR A 21 -0.90 -3.03 -19.63
C THR A 21 -1.73 -3.38 -18.40
N LEU A 22 -2.82 -2.66 -18.08
CA LEU A 22 -3.56 -2.85 -16.82
C LEU A 22 -5.07 -2.62 -16.98
N PRO A 23 -5.93 -3.21 -16.13
CA PRO A 23 -7.33 -2.84 -16.00
C PRO A 23 -7.52 -1.51 -15.23
N ILE A 24 -6.52 -0.61 -15.30
CA ILE A 24 -6.53 0.69 -14.64
C ILE A 24 -6.77 1.78 -15.69
N GLN A 25 -7.90 2.47 -15.59
CA GLN A 25 -8.23 3.57 -16.49
C GLN A 25 -7.68 4.90 -15.96
N VAL A 26 -7.53 5.89 -16.86
CA VAL A 26 -7.21 7.27 -16.49
C VAL A 26 -8.36 8.15 -16.97
N GLY A 27 -9.16 8.68 -16.05
CA GLY A 27 -10.30 9.53 -16.40
C GLY A 27 -10.00 11.02 -16.33
N TRP A 28 -10.63 11.76 -17.24
CA TRP A 28 -10.61 13.21 -17.31
C TRP A 28 -12.04 13.74 -17.15
N PRO A 29 -12.31 14.66 -16.22
CA PRO A 29 -13.36 15.65 -16.39
C PRO A 29 -12.72 16.93 -16.97
N TRP A 30 -13.51 17.78 -17.64
CA TRP A 30 -13.16 19.09 -18.22
C TRP A 30 -12.59 19.07 -19.65
N ALA A 31 -13.53 19.15 -20.60
CA ALA A 31 -13.26 19.56 -21.97
C ALA A 31 -12.79 21.02 -22.04
N ALA A 32 -11.82 21.27 -22.92
CA ALA A 32 -11.50 22.54 -23.57
C ALA A 32 -11.24 23.79 -22.68
N LYS A 33 -9.97 24.04 -22.37
CA LYS A 33 -9.44 25.42 -22.37
C LYS A 33 -8.14 25.47 -23.18
N PRO A 34 -8.03 26.32 -24.21
CA PRO A 34 -6.78 26.53 -24.92
C PRO A 34 -5.96 27.56 -24.15
N MET A 35 -4.81 27.18 -23.60
CA MET A 35 -3.71 28.12 -23.34
C MET A 35 -2.43 27.37 -22.98
N GLY A 36 -1.32 27.94 -23.44
CA GLY A 36 0.00 27.35 -23.42
C GLY A 36 0.56 27.07 -22.02
N ARG A 37 1.60 26.23 -22.02
CA ARG A 37 2.48 25.89 -20.88
C ARG A 37 1.79 25.14 -19.72
N ILE A 38 1.23 23.96 -19.99
CA ILE A 38 0.99 22.94 -18.96
C ILE A 38 1.51 21.59 -19.48
N ALA A 39 2.81 21.51 -19.73
CA ALA A 39 3.53 20.28 -20.04
C ALA A 39 4.58 19.96 -18.94
N GLY A 40 4.28 20.34 -17.70
CA GLY A 40 5.10 20.10 -16.53
C GLY A 40 4.30 19.39 -15.45
N PHE A 41 4.91 18.38 -14.85
CA PHE A 41 4.47 17.68 -13.63
C PHE A 41 3.43 16.57 -13.77
N ILE A 42 3.66 15.64 -14.69
CA ILE A 42 3.91 14.27 -14.22
C ILE A 42 5.35 13.97 -14.60
N ASN A 43 6.16 13.57 -13.62
CA ASN A 43 7.60 13.35 -13.80
C ASN A 43 7.82 12.47 -15.04
N ARG A 44 8.56 12.95 -16.05
CA ARG A 44 8.87 12.21 -17.30
C ARG A 44 9.68 10.92 -17.05
N CYS A 45 9.90 10.56 -15.79
CA CYS A 45 10.85 9.56 -15.31
C CYS A 45 10.23 8.53 -14.34
N PHE A 46 8.90 8.43 -14.21
CA PHE A 46 8.32 7.35 -13.42
C PHE A 46 8.19 6.05 -14.22
N VAL A 47 8.56 4.92 -13.60
CA VAL A 47 8.44 3.58 -14.17
C VAL A 47 7.50 2.72 -13.33
N TYR A 48 6.46 2.18 -13.95
CA TYR A 48 5.56 1.26 -13.26
C TYR A 48 6.24 -0.08 -13.01
N SER A 49 6.11 -0.58 -11.78
CA SER A 49 6.61 -1.88 -11.38
C SER A 49 5.51 -2.66 -10.65
N LYS A 50 5.44 -3.96 -10.94
CA LYS A 50 4.58 -4.92 -10.22
C LYS A 50 5.29 -5.58 -9.04
N SER A 51 6.59 -5.36 -8.91
CA SER A 51 7.43 -5.96 -7.87
C SER A 51 8.42 -4.95 -7.30
N LEU A 52 8.78 -5.15 -6.04
CA LEU A 52 9.79 -4.38 -5.33
C LEU A 52 11.12 -4.37 -6.11
N LYS A 53 11.79 -3.22 -6.16
CA LYS A 53 13.18 -3.11 -6.61
C LYS A 53 14.08 -2.98 -5.39
N ILE A 54 15.14 -3.76 -5.32
CA ILE A 54 16.02 -3.80 -4.15
C ILE A 54 17.25 -2.93 -4.43
N SER A 55 17.52 -1.95 -3.56
CA SER A 55 18.73 -1.13 -3.64
C SER A 55 20.00 -1.97 -3.47
N LYS A 56 21.12 -1.49 -4.03
CA LYS A 56 22.40 -2.20 -3.93
C LYS A 56 22.83 -2.29 -2.46
N GLY A 57 23.30 -3.47 -2.06
CA GLY A 57 23.83 -3.70 -0.71
C GLY A 57 22.78 -4.03 0.35
N ILE A 58 21.50 -4.16 -0.01
CA ILE A 58 20.48 -4.80 0.83
C ILE A 58 20.51 -6.30 0.55
N LYS A 59 20.63 -7.10 1.61
CA LYS A 59 20.58 -8.57 1.53
C LYS A 59 19.18 -9.03 1.88
N ILE A 60 18.53 -9.73 0.96
CA ILE A 60 17.25 -10.38 1.24
C ILE A 60 17.53 -11.68 1.98
N PRO A 61 16.79 -11.99 3.06
CA PRO A 61 16.92 -13.26 3.76
C PRO A 61 16.63 -14.45 2.84
N SER A 62 17.19 -15.61 3.16
CA SER A 62 16.91 -16.85 2.44
C SER A 62 15.45 -17.28 2.62
N ASP A 63 14.91 -17.96 1.61
CA ASP A 63 13.55 -18.49 1.65
C ASP A 63 13.39 -19.51 2.78
N CYS A 64 12.30 -19.39 3.54
CA CYS A 64 11.86 -20.34 4.57
C CYS A 64 11.39 -21.66 3.93
N ALA A 65 11.37 -22.73 4.72
CA ALA A 65 11.02 -24.07 4.24
C ALA A 65 9.59 -24.18 3.66
N GLY A 66 8.64 -23.37 4.14
CA GLY A 66 7.23 -23.43 3.73
C GLY A 66 6.48 -24.61 4.35
N CYS A 67 5.25 -24.84 3.88
CA CYS A 67 4.44 -26.00 4.25
C CYS A 67 4.50 -27.09 3.18
N ASP A 68 4.26 -28.33 3.60
CA ASP A 68 4.18 -29.54 2.78
C ASP A 68 2.72 -29.90 2.40
N CYS A 69 1.79 -28.97 2.58
CA CYS A 69 0.37 -29.21 2.30
C CYS A 69 0.13 -29.52 0.82
N GLU A 70 -0.70 -30.53 0.55
CA GLU A 70 -1.23 -30.79 -0.78
C GLU A 70 -2.51 -29.98 -1.01
N GLY A 71 -2.65 -29.34 -2.17
CA GLY A 71 -3.85 -28.59 -2.51
C GLY A 71 -3.95 -27.22 -1.82
N ASP A 72 -5.09 -26.92 -1.22
CA ASP A 72 -5.35 -25.68 -0.48
C ASP A 72 -5.10 -25.89 1.02
N CYS A 73 -4.33 -25.01 1.66
CA CYS A 73 -4.02 -25.07 3.08
C CYS A 73 -5.26 -24.98 3.98
N ALA A 74 -6.39 -24.43 3.50
CA ALA A 74 -7.64 -24.43 4.25
C ALA A 74 -8.14 -25.83 4.59
N ASN A 75 -7.73 -26.84 3.82
CA ASN A 75 -8.13 -28.24 4.02
C ASN A 75 -7.22 -28.99 4.98
N ASN A 76 -6.11 -28.40 5.44
CA ASN A 76 -5.13 -29.05 6.31
C ASN A 76 -4.96 -28.29 7.63
N LYS A 77 -5.50 -28.86 8.72
CA LYS A 77 -5.39 -28.31 10.08
C LYS A 77 -3.96 -28.30 10.64
N ASN A 78 -3.06 -29.10 10.06
CA ASN A 78 -1.66 -29.20 10.48
C ASN A 78 -0.72 -28.35 9.62
N CYS A 79 -1.24 -27.41 8.82
CA CYS A 79 -0.43 -26.53 7.99
C CYS A 79 0.53 -25.68 8.85
N SER A 80 1.84 -25.81 8.62
CA SER A 80 2.85 -25.00 9.32
C SER A 80 2.67 -23.50 9.10
N CYS A 81 2.18 -23.06 7.93
CA CYS A 81 1.85 -21.65 7.69
C CYS A 81 0.64 -21.17 8.50
N ALA A 82 -0.33 -22.04 8.79
CA ALA A 82 -1.45 -21.70 9.67
C ALA A 82 -0.98 -21.54 11.13
N GLN A 83 -0.05 -22.39 11.57
CA GLN A 83 0.55 -22.29 12.91
C GLN A 83 1.24 -20.94 13.14
N LEU A 84 1.94 -20.41 12.13
CA LEU A 84 2.54 -19.06 12.19
C LEU A 84 1.51 -17.94 12.40
N ASN A 85 0.24 -18.17 12.03
CA ASN A 85 -0.86 -17.23 12.20
C ASN A 85 -1.72 -17.48 13.45
N GLY A 86 -1.30 -18.38 14.35
CA GLY A 86 -2.06 -18.76 15.54
C GLY A 86 -2.96 -19.98 15.35
N SER A 87 -2.61 -20.87 14.41
CA SER A 87 -3.32 -22.13 14.05
C SER A 87 -4.46 -21.98 13.05
N ASP A 88 -5.01 -20.77 12.86
CA ASP A 88 -6.00 -20.48 11.82
C ASP A 88 -5.39 -19.67 10.68
N LEU A 89 -5.87 -19.91 9.46
CA LEU A 89 -5.50 -19.07 8.33
C LEU A 89 -6.09 -17.67 8.48
N PRO A 90 -5.34 -16.62 8.10
CA PRO A 90 -5.80 -15.23 8.26
C PRO A 90 -6.85 -14.84 7.20
N TYR A 91 -7.07 -15.69 6.20
CA TYR A 91 -7.94 -15.41 5.07
C TYR A 91 -9.09 -16.41 4.98
N VAL A 92 -10.25 -15.91 4.56
CA VAL A 92 -11.39 -16.71 4.09
C VAL A 92 -11.53 -16.57 2.57
N SER A 93 -12.00 -17.61 1.89
CA SER A 93 -12.25 -17.58 0.45
C SER A 93 -13.70 -17.91 0.13
N PHE A 94 -14.32 -17.12 -0.75
CA PHE A 94 -15.61 -17.44 -1.34
C PHE A 94 -15.55 -17.25 -2.85
N LYS A 95 -15.94 -18.28 -3.62
CA LYS A 95 -15.83 -18.28 -5.10
C LYS A 95 -14.42 -17.89 -5.59
N ASN A 96 -13.38 -18.41 -4.93
CA ASN A 96 -11.96 -18.12 -5.20
C ASN A 96 -11.53 -16.67 -4.96
N ILE A 97 -12.32 -15.88 -4.21
CA ILE A 97 -11.96 -14.53 -3.80
C ILE A 97 -11.59 -14.56 -2.33
N GLY A 98 -10.29 -14.40 -2.05
CA GLY A 98 -9.74 -14.35 -0.71
C GLY A 98 -9.95 -12.98 -0.05
N ARG A 99 -10.29 -12.97 1.24
CA ARG A 99 -10.42 -11.76 2.07
C ARG A 99 -9.79 -11.99 3.43
N LEU A 100 -9.06 -10.99 3.91
CA LEU A 100 -8.49 -10.95 5.25
C LEU A 100 -9.65 -10.88 6.26
N VAL A 101 -9.63 -11.78 7.25
CA VAL A 101 -10.70 -11.86 8.26
C VAL A 101 -10.69 -10.62 9.15
N GLU A 102 -9.51 -10.27 9.64
CA GLU A 102 -9.27 -9.13 10.52
C GLU A 102 -7.81 -8.65 10.36
N PRO A 103 -7.52 -7.38 10.68
CA PRO A 103 -6.14 -6.89 10.76
C PRO A 103 -5.33 -7.71 11.77
N LYS A 104 -4.06 -7.98 11.45
CA LYS A 104 -3.12 -8.66 12.35
C LYS A 104 -1.83 -7.86 12.49
N ALA A 105 -1.07 -8.16 13.54
CA ALA A 105 0.30 -7.70 13.70
C ALA A 105 1.14 -7.92 12.43
N VAL A 106 1.10 -9.15 11.95
CA VAL A 106 1.69 -9.58 10.70
C VAL A 106 0.91 -10.79 10.22
N VAL A 107 0.75 -10.91 8.91
CA VAL A 107 0.14 -12.06 8.25
C VAL A 107 1.23 -12.92 7.64
N PHE A 108 1.22 -14.22 7.90
CA PHE A 108 2.15 -15.17 7.28
C PHE A 108 1.45 -15.92 6.15
N GLU A 109 1.80 -15.60 4.92
CA GLU A 109 1.32 -16.32 3.73
C GLU A 109 2.25 -17.46 3.34
N CYS A 110 1.72 -18.40 2.55
CA CYS A 110 2.53 -19.43 1.92
C CYS A 110 3.55 -18.80 0.94
N GLY A 111 4.82 -19.14 1.11
CA GLY A 111 5.93 -18.69 0.28
C GLY A 111 6.22 -19.58 -0.94
N ALA A 112 7.33 -19.33 -1.62
CA ALA A 112 7.75 -20.06 -2.82
C ALA A 112 8.01 -21.56 -2.58
N ASN A 113 8.49 -21.93 -1.39
CA ASN A 113 8.81 -23.32 -1.03
C ASN A 113 7.61 -24.12 -0.51
N CYS A 114 6.41 -23.53 -0.39
CA CYS A 114 5.22 -24.28 0.02
C CYS A 114 4.69 -25.17 -1.11
N SER A 115 4.38 -26.42 -0.82
CA SER A 115 3.83 -27.41 -1.77
C SER A 115 2.37 -27.13 -2.15
N CYS A 116 1.66 -26.28 -1.41
CA CYS A 116 0.28 -25.91 -1.70
C CYS A 116 0.14 -25.22 -3.07
N ASN A 117 -1.06 -25.32 -3.64
CA ASN A 117 -1.38 -24.78 -4.96
C ASN A 117 -1.20 -23.25 -5.02
N ARG A 118 -1.00 -22.72 -6.23
CA ARG A 118 -0.89 -21.27 -6.48
C ARG A 118 -2.15 -20.48 -6.09
N ASN A 119 -3.30 -21.14 -6.08
CA ASN A 119 -4.59 -20.56 -5.70
C ASN A 119 -4.95 -20.81 -4.23
N CYS A 120 -4.00 -21.31 -3.41
CA CYS A 120 -4.20 -21.51 -1.98
C CYS A 120 -4.73 -20.22 -1.32
N VAL A 121 -5.74 -20.33 -0.46
CA VAL A 121 -6.30 -19.17 0.24
C VAL A 121 -5.24 -18.39 1.04
N ASN A 122 -4.19 -19.07 1.52
CA ASN A 122 -3.07 -18.43 2.20
C ASN A 122 -2.02 -17.83 1.24
N ARG A 123 -2.42 -17.53 -0.01
CA ARG A 123 -1.69 -16.73 -0.99
C ARG A 123 -2.59 -15.60 -1.53
N THR A 124 -3.56 -15.15 -0.74
CA THR A 124 -4.60 -14.19 -1.14
C THR A 124 -4.00 -12.89 -1.68
N SER A 125 -3.01 -12.31 -0.99
CA SER A 125 -2.40 -11.04 -1.39
C SER A 125 -1.48 -11.18 -2.61
N GLN A 126 -1.11 -12.42 -2.99
CA GLN A 126 -0.25 -12.74 -4.14
C GLN A 126 -1.04 -12.85 -5.46
N GLN A 127 -2.38 -12.89 -5.43
CA GLN A 127 -3.22 -13.10 -6.62
C GLN A 127 -3.26 -11.88 -7.58
N GLY A 128 -2.62 -10.78 -7.21
CA GLY A 128 -2.60 -9.55 -8.01
C GLY A 128 -3.93 -8.79 -7.96
N LEU A 129 -4.05 -7.77 -8.82
CA LEU A 129 -5.18 -6.84 -8.83
C LEU A 129 -6.50 -7.52 -9.22
N GLN A 130 -7.49 -7.51 -8.33
CA GLN A 130 -8.81 -8.13 -8.53
C GLN A 130 -9.93 -7.15 -8.93
N HIS A 131 -9.65 -5.85 -8.90
CA HIS A 131 -10.67 -4.81 -9.09
C HIS A 131 -10.29 -3.87 -10.24
N ARG A 132 -11.30 -3.37 -10.96
CA ARG A 132 -11.14 -2.31 -11.95
C ARG A 132 -10.96 -0.99 -11.21
N LEU A 133 -9.79 -0.40 -11.37
CA LEU A 133 -9.44 0.85 -10.71
C LEU A 133 -9.26 1.97 -11.74
N GLU A 134 -9.27 3.20 -11.26
CA GLU A 134 -9.03 4.37 -12.07
C GLU A 134 -8.15 5.36 -11.32
N VAL A 135 -7.08 5.81 -11.96
CA VAL A 135 -6.30 6.96 -11.51
C VAL A 135 -6.98 8.22 -12.06
N PHE A 136 -7.39 9.13 -11.18
CA PHE A 136 -8.15 10.32 -11.55
C PHE A 136 -7.57 11.57 -10.92
N LYS A 137 -7.85 12.74 -11.52
CA LYS A 137 -7.45 14.03 -10.95
C LYS A 137 -8.46 14.46 -9.89
N THR A 138 -8.00 14.62 -8.65
CA THR A 138 -8.81 15.17 -7.55
C THR A 138 -8.85 16.70 -7.62
N ALA A 139 -9.80 17.31 -6.89
CA ALA A 139 -9.93 18.76 -6.85
C ALA A 139 -8.75 19.47 -6.15
N SER A 140 -8.19 18.87 -5.10
CA SER A 140 -7.24 19.54 -4.19
C SER A 140 -6.03 18.71 -3.74
N LYS A 141 -6.00 17.40 -4.01
CA LYS A 141 -4.95 16.46 -3.53
C LYS A 141 -3.99 16.00 -4.62
N GLY A 142 -4.17 16.48 -5.85
CA GLY A 142 -3.42 15.97 -7.01
C GLY A 142 -4.10 14.74 -7.62
N TRP A 143 -3.35 13.68 -7.88
CA TRP A 143 -3.89 12.43 -8.40
C TRP A 143 -4.46 11.57 -7.26
N GLY A 144 -5.48 10.78 -7.55
CA GLY A 144 -6.12 9.84 -6.63
C GLY A 144 -6.44 8.53 -7.33
N VAL A 145 -6.83 7.52 -6.56
CA VAL A 145 -7.32 6.23 -7.09
C VAL A 145 -8.76 6.03 -6.65
N ARG A 146 -9.63 5.56 -7.54
CA ARG A 146 -10.99 5.12 -7.21
C ARG A 146 -11.30 3.78 -7.84
N THR A 147 -12.32 3.10 -7.35
CA THR A 147 -12.78 1.80 -7.88
C THR A 147 -13.95 1.95 -8.84
N TRP A 148 -14.10 1.04 -9.80
CA TRP A 148 -15.31 0.87 -10.62
C TRP A 148 -16.20 -0.27 -10.12
N ASP A 149 -15.68 -1.08 -9.21
CA ASP A 149 -16.36 -2.24 -8.63
C ASP A 149 -16.68 -1.98 -7.16
N THR A 150 -17.70 -2.68 -6.64
CA THR A 150 -17.86 -2.80 -5.20
C THR A 150 -16.73 -3.66 -4.63
N ILE A 151 -16.03 -3.15 -3.63
CA ILE A 151 -14.97 -3.85 -2.90
C ILE A 151 -15.48 -4.18 -1.50
N LEU A 152 -15.36 -5.43 -1.09
CA LEU A 152 -15.81 -5.88 0.23
C LEU A 152 -14.68 -5.76 1.28
N PRO A 153 -15.01 -5.61 2.58
CA PRO A 153 -14.03 -5.59 3.65
C PRO A 153 -13.11 -6.82 3.60
N GLY A 154 -11.84 -6.59 3.88
CA GLY A 154 -10.78 -7.59 3.84
C GLY A 154 -10.25 -7.90 2.43
N ALA A 155 -10.76 -7.29 1.36
CA ALA A 155 -10.24 -7.51 0.02
C ALA A 155 -8.83 -6.90 -0.14
N PRO A 156 -7.85 -7.64 -0.71
CA PRO A 156 -6.53 -7.09 -1.03
C PRO A 156 -6.63 -6.10 -2.19
N ILE A 157 -6.01 -4.92 -2.04
CA ILE A 157 -5.97 -3.89 -3.09
C ILE A 157 -4.64 -3.95 -3.84
N CYS A 158 -3.52 -3.76 -3.14
CA CYS A 158 -2.18 -3.78 -3.73
C CYS A 158 -1.07 -3.85 -2.69
N GLU A 159 0.10 -4.29 -3.14
CA GLU A 159 1.38 -4.05 -2.47
C GLU A 159 1.84 -2.60 -2.74
N TYR A 160 2.34 -1.93 -1.71
CA TYR A 160 3.05 -0.67 -1.86
C TYR A 160 4.43 -0.96 -2.44
N VAL A 161 4.57 -0.81 -3.76
CA VAL A 161 5.78 -1.16 -4.50
C VAL A 161 6.59 0.09 -4.79
N GLY A 162 7.90 -0.01 -4.60
CA GLY A 162 8.88 0.99 -5.00
C GLY A 162 10.30 0.43 -4.98
N VAL A 163 11.26 1.30 -4.69
CA VAL A 163 12.64 0.91 -4.43
C VAL A 163 12.85 0.76 -2.92
N LEU A 164 13.14 -0.46 -2.47
CA LEU A 164 13.54 -0.74 -1.10
C LEU A 164 14.92 -0.14 -0.83
N LYS A 165 15.01 0.70 0.19
CA LYS A 165 16.21 1.42 0.61
C LYS A 165 16.36 1.34 2.13
N ARG A 166 17.56 1.60 2.63
CA ARG A 166 17.74 1.93 4.05
C ARG A 166 17.19 3.33 4.30
N THR A 167 16.53 3.53 5.43
CA THR A 167 15.87 4.82 5.77
C THR A 167 16.88 5.98 5.79
N GLU A 168 18.08 5.73 6.31
CA GLU A 168 19.20 6.70 6.33
C GLU A 168 19.63 7.19 4.94
N GLU A 169 19.39 6.42 3.87
CA GLU A 169 19.73 6.81 2.48
C GLU A 169 18.72 7.83 1.90
N VAL A 170 17.61 8.07 2.58
CA VAL A 170 16.48 8.87 2.11
C VAL A 170 16.20 10.07 3.03
N ASP A 171 16.72 10.05 4.26
CA ASP A 171 16.68 11.16 5.20
C ASP A 171 17.23 12.46 4.59
N GLY A 172 16.45 13.55 4.71
CA GLY A 172 16.78 14.87 4.16
C GLY A 172 16.17 15.20 2.78
N LEU A 173 15.46 14.26 2.14
CA LEU A 173 14.70 14.54 0.91
C LEU A 173 13.32 15.15 1.21
N LEU A 174 13.29 16.38 1.72
CA LEU A 174 12.07 17.15 2.05
C LEU A 174 11.03 17.27 0.91
N HIS A 175 11.38 16.86 -0.30
CA HIS A 175 10.55 16.96 -1.50
C HIS A 175 10.00 15.62 -2.01
N ASN A 176 10.35 14.48 -1.38
CA ASN A 176 9.86 13.16 -1.82
C ASN A 176 8.70 12.67 -0.96
N ASN A 177 7.47 12.92 -1.41
CA ASN A 177 6.23 12.55 -0.71
C ASN A 177 5.78 11.10 -0.95
N TYR A 178 6.66 10.22 -1.45
CA TYR A 178 6.31 8.85 -1.87
C TYR A 178 7.12 7.77 -1.14
N ILE A 179 7.65 8.10 0.02
CA ILE A 179 8.41 7.18 0.89
C ILE A 179 7.43 6.54 1.86
N PHE A 180 7.55 5.22 2.03
CA PHE A 180 6.80 4.45 3.01
C PHE A 180 7.76 3.69 3.91
N ASP A 181 7.77 4.00 5.20
CA ASP A 181 8.62 3.30 6.16
C ASP A 181 8.04 1.92 6.52
N ILE A 182 8.89 0.90 6.53
CA ILE A 182 8.47 -0.46 6.88
C ILE A 182 8.50 -0.59 8.40
N ASP A 183 7.40 -0.19 9.04
CA ASP A 183 7.21 -0.29 10.49
C ASP A 183 5.93 -1.09 10.82
N CYS A 184 6.10 -2.40 10.95
CA CYS A 184 5.00 -3.27 11.36
C CYS A 184 4.55 -3.00 12.80
N LEU A 185 5.45 -2.52 13.68
CA LEU A 185 5.12 -2.20 15.07
C LEU A 185 4.24 -0.95 15.18
N GLN A 186 4.51 0.10 14.40
CA GLN A 186 3.61 1.25 14.33
C GLN A 186 2.31 0.96 13.61
N THR A 187 2.34 0.11 12.58
CA THR A 187 1.11 -0.39 11.96
C THR A 187 0.20 -1.03 13.02
N MET A 188 0.77 -1.73 14.01
CA MET A 188 0.06 -2.29 15.16
C MET A 188 -0.45 -1.25 16.17
N LYS A 189 0.38 -0.30 16.62
CA LYS A 189 -0.07 0.75 17.57
C LYS A 189 -1.17 1.65 16.98
N GLY A 190 -1.19 1.78 15.65
CA GLY A 190 -2.28 2.43 14.92
C GLY A 190 -3.59 1.64 14.94
N LEU A 191 -3.57 0.32 15.21
CA LEU A 191 -4.77 -0.50 15.41
C LEU A 191 -5.48 -0.11 16.71
N ASP A 192 -4.77 0.05 17.84
CA ASP A 192 -5.38 0.50 19.12
C ASP A 192 -6.07 1.88 19.00
N GLY A 193 -5.52 2.77 18.16
CA GLY A 193 -6.13 4.07 17.83
C GLY A 193 -7.34 3.97 16.89
N ARG A 194 -7.41 2.94 16.05
CA ARG A 194 -8.49 2.64 15.09
C ARG A 194 -9.56 1.71 15.69
N GLU A 195 -9.23 0.90 16.69
CA GLU A 195 -10.11 -0.03 17.43
C GLU A 195 -11.14 0.69 18.30
N LYS A 196 -10.93 1.97 18.63
CA LYS A 196 -12.02 2.80 19.19
C LYS A 196 -13.27 2.87 18.29
N ARG A 197 -13.20 2.41 17.03
CA ARG A 197 -14.35 2.31 16.10
C ARG A 197 -14.94 0.91 15.96
N ALA A 198 -14.33 -0.14 16.52
CA ALA A 198 -14.85 -1.51 16.49
C ALA A 198 -14.61 -2.19 17.85
N GLY A 199 -15.66 -2.26 18.67
CA GLY A 199 -15.61 -2.78 20.03
C GLY A 199 -15.39 -4.29 20.11
N SER A 200 -14.16 -4.74 19.96
CA SER A 200 -13.75 -6.12 20.23
C SER A 200 -12.43 -6.14 20.99
N ASP A 201 -12.48 -6.54 22.26
CA ASP A 201 -11.31 -6.87 23.07
C ASP A 201 -10.66 -8.15 22.53
N MET A 202 -9.40 -8.13 22.12
CA MET A 202 -8.64 -9.36 21.85
C MET A 202 -7.20 -9.33 22.37
N ASN A 203 -6.77 -10.53 22.74
CA ASN A 203 -5.67 -10.90 23.61
C ASN A 203 -4.30 -10.88 22.89
N MET A 204 -3.30 -10.27 23.52
CA MET A 204 -1.93 -10.13 23.04
C MET A 204 -1.14 -11.45 23.12
N PRO A 205 -0.51 -11.95 22.04
CA PRO A 205 0.59 -12.90 22.17
C PRO A 205 1.82 -12.11 22.65
N SER A 206 2.29 -12.43 23.85
CA SER A 206 3.44 -11.79 24.52
C SER A 206 4.71 -11.85 23.66
N LEU A 207 4.93 -10.84 22.82
CA LEU A 207 6.27 -10.45 22.40
C LEU A 207 6.83 -9.63 23.55
N HIS A 208 7.78 -10.24 24.28
CA HIS A 208 8.54 -9.72 25.41
C HIS A 208 8.30 -8.23 25.74
N ALA A 209 7.63 -8.01 26.88
CA ALA A 209 7.61 -6.72 27.56
C ALA A 209 9.02 -6.43 28.09
N GLU A 210 9.80 -5.64 27.36
CA GLU A 210 10.99 -4.98 27.90
C GLU A 210 10.87 -3.46 27.66
N ASN A 211 10.70 -2.76 28.79
CA ASN A 211 10.83 -1.32 29.02
C ASN A 211 10.02 -0.32 28.16
N ASP A 212 9.01 0.27 28.81
CA ASP A 212 8.24 1.47 28.40
C ASP A 212 9.03 2.80 28.38
N SER A 213 10.36 2.76 28.24
CA SER A 213 11.23 3.95 28.37
C SER A 213 12.06 4.30 27.14
N GLU A 214 12.03 3.51 26.07
CA GLU A 214 12.68 3.87 24.81
C GLU A 214 11.64 3.94 23.70
N ALA A 215 11.63 5.05 22.96
CA ALA A 215 10.87 5.14 21.72
C ALA A 215 11.26 3.95 20.84
N PRO A 216 10.29 3.26 20.19
CA PRO A 216 10.62 2.15 19.32
C PRO A 216 11.66 2.60 18.29
N PRO A 217 12.67 1.76 17.99
CA PRO A 217 13.74 2.13 17.09
C PRO A 217 13.16 2.54 15.73
N ALA A 218 13.74 3.58 15.14
CA ALA A 218 13.34 4.06 13.83
C ALA A 218 13.39 2.90 12.80
N PRO A 219 12.47 2.89 11.82
CA PRO A 219 12.42 1.83 10.80
C PRO A 219 13.74 1.80 10.03
N GLU A 220 14.35 0.60 9.92
CA GLU A 220 15.64 0.43 9.23
C GLU A 220 15.51 0.55 7.70
N TYR A 221 14.36 0.14 7.16
CA TYR A 221 14.08 0.13 5.73
C TYR A 221 12.82 0.92 5.39
N CYS A 222 12.83 1.50 4.18
CA CYS A 222 11.69 2.17 3.59
C CYS A 222 11.54 1.81 2.11
N ILE A 223 10.37 2.11 1.54
CA ILE A 223 10.02 1.91 0.14
C ILE A 223 9.85 3.28 -0.51
N ASP A 224 10.76 3.64 -1.41
CA ASP A 224 10.72 4.88 -2.19
C ASP A 224 10.01 4.65 -3.53
N ALA A 225 8.78 5.16 -3.64
CA ALA A 225 7.97 5.11 -4.86
C ALA A 225 8.05 6.41 -5.70
N GLY A 226 9.09 7.22 -5.51
CA GLY A 226 9.27 8.50 -6.20
C GLY A 226 9.49 8.36 -7.71
N SER A 227 10.29 7.38 -8.13
CA SER A 227 10.66 7.14 -9.54
C SER A 227 10.24 5.78 -10.08
N ILE A 228 10.08 4.77 -9.23
CA ILE A 228 9.63 3.42 -9.61
C ILE A 228 8.58 2.98 -8.61
N GLY A 229 7.46 2.43 -9.05
CA GLY A 229 6.47 1.88 -8.12
C GLY A 229 5.19 1.37 -8.78
N SER A 230 4.21 0.98 -7.97
CA SER A 230 2.87 0.62 -8.46
C SER A 230 1.92 1.82 -8.45
N PHE A 231 0.63 1.58 -8.71
CA PHE A 231 -0.40 2.61 -8.56
C PHE A 231 -0.63 3.02 -7.09
N ALA A 232 -0.12 2.26 -6.12
CA ALA A 232 -0.29 2.53 -4.69
C ALA A 232 0.16 3.94 -4.29
N ARG A 233 1.20 4.47 -4.96
CA ARG A 233 1.72 5.83 -4.77
C ARG A 233 0.71 6.96 -5.02
N PHE A 234 -0.40 6.66 -5.70
CA PHE A 234 -1.46 7.62 -6.01
C PHE A 234 -2.65 7.54 -5.06
N ILE A 235 -2.64 6.59 -4.11
CA ILE A 235 -3.69 6.45 -3.10
C ILE A 235 -3.46 7.52 -2.04
N ASN A 236 -4.44 8.39 -1.85
CA ASN A 236 -4.29 9.57 -0.99
C ASN A 236 -4.50 9.26 0.49
N HIS A 237 -4.08 10.22 1.32
CA HIS A 237 -4.41 10.26 2.74
C HIS A 237 -5.90 10.55 2.98
N SER A 238 -6.48 9.91 4.00
CA SER A 238 -7.70 10.36 4.68
C SER A 238 -7.60 10.15 6.19
N CYS A 239 -8.16 11.08 6.99
CA CYS A 239 -8.33 10.91 8.44
C CYS A 239 -9.48 9.94 8.79
N ASN A 240 -10.36 9.68 7.82
CA ASN A 240 -11.36 8.61 7.87
C ASN A 240 -11.17 7.73 6.63
N PRO A 241 -10.15 6.85 6.63
CA PRO A 241 -9.79 6.04 5.47
C PRO A 241 -10.72 4.84 5.28
N ASN A 242 -10.81 4.33 4.06
CA ASN A 242 -11.50 3.08 3.72
C ASN A 242 -10.52 1.93 3.41
N LEU A 243 -9.22 2.19 3.43
CA LEU A 243 -8.14 1.21 3.36
C LEU A 243 -7.31 1.22 4.63
N PHE A 244 -6.69 0.09 4.94
CA PHE A 244 -5.68 -0.02 5.98
C PHE A 244 -4.45 -0.77 5.47
N VAL A 245 -3.34 -0.56 6.17
CA VAL A 245 -2.05 -1.20 5.88
C VAL A 245 -1.94 -2.48 6.71
N GLN A 246 -1.48 -3.55 6.08
CA GLN A 246 -1.18 -4.84 6.70
C GLN A 246 0.22 -5.28 6.29
N CYS A 247 1.07 -5.59 7.26
CA CYS A 247 2.33 -6.27 7.00
C CYS A 247 2.08 -7.74 6.64
N VAL A 248 2.69 -8.21 5.55
CA VAL A 248 2.61 -9.60 5.10
C VAL A 248 4.01 -10.18 4.88
N LEU A 249 4.27 -11.35 5.45
CA LEU A 249 5.48 -12.14 5.26
C LEU A 249 5.17 -13.37 4.41
N THR A 250 6.04 -13.70 3.46
CA THR A 250 5.83 -14.84 2.55
C THR A 250 7.06 -15.76 2.50
N ASN A 251 8.14 -15.28 1.90
CA ASN A 251 9.32 -16.11 1.64
C ASN A 251 10.30 -16.08 2.80
N HIS A 252 10.37 -14.98 3.55
CA HIS A 252 11.18 -14.87 4.76
C HIS A 252 10.32 -14.35 5.90
N HIS A 253 10.80 -14.50 7.14
CA HIS A 253 10.10 -14.02 8.33
C HIS A 253 10.73 -12.78 8.98
N ASP A 254 11.66 -12.11 8.28
CA ASP A 254 12.19 -10.82 8.74
C ASP A 254 11.15 -9.70 8.59
N VAL A 255 10.60 -9.24 9.72
CA VAL A 255 9.57 -8.19 9.79
C VAL A 255 10.04 -6.84 9.26
N LYS A 256 11.35 -6.55 9.28
CA LYS A 256 11.91 -5.29 8.78
C LYS A 256 11.80 -5.17 7.26
N LEU A 257 11.57 -6.30 6.59
CA LEU A 257 11.45 -6.42 5.14
C LEU A 257 10.06 -6.94 4.74
N ALA A 258 9.07 -6.83 5.63
CA ALA A 258 7.71 -7.26 5.35
C ALA A 258 7.14 -6.54 4.13
N LYS A 259 6.27 -7.22 3.38
CA LYS A 259 5.48 -6.59 2.34
C LYS A 259 4.45 -5.67 2.98
N VAL A 260 4.36 -4.46 2.47
CA VAL A 260 3.34 -3.48 2.87
C VAL A 260 2.13 -3.63 1.95
N MET A 261 1.07 -4.24 2.44
CA MET A 261 -0.16 -4.48 1.68
C MET A 261 -1.27 -3.53 2.11
N LEU A 262 -2.06 -3.05 1.15
CA LEU A 262 -3.29 -2.31 1.41
C LEU A 262 -4.51 -3.22 1.26
N PHE A 263 -5.38 -3.22 2.26
CA PHE A 263 -6.63 -3.96 2.30
C PHE A 263 -7.81 -3.03 2.51
N ALA A 264 -8.99 -3.41 2.01
CA ALA A 264 -10.23 -2.67 2.28
C ALA A 264 -10.66 -2.84 3.74
N ALA A 265 -10.82 -1.73 4.46
CA ALA A 265 -11.37 -1.71 5.82
C ALA A 265 -12.90 -1.83 5.79
N ASP A 266 -13.53 -1.19 4.82
CA ASP A 266 -14.99 -1.08 4.69
C ASP A 266 -15.49 -1.64 3.36
N THR A 267 -16.82 -1.67 3.20
CA THR A 267 -17.41 -1.83 1.87
C THR A 267 -17.22 -0.55 1.08
N ILE A 268 -16.50 -0.63 -0.04
CA ILE A 268 -16.20 0.50 -0.92
C ILE A 268 -17.07 0.40 -2.16
N LEU A 269 -17.90 1.40 -2.40
CA LEU A 269 -18.80 1.47 -3.55
C LEU A 269 -18.08 2.01 -4.79
N PRO A 270 -18.59 1.70 -6.00
CA PRO A 270 -18.07 2.27 -7.24
C PRO A 270 -17.93 3.79 -7.16
N LEU A 271 -16.84 4.27 -7.74
CA LEU A 271 -16.40 5.66 -7.82
C LEU A 271 -15.96 6.31 -6.50
N GLN A 272 -16.00 5.60 -5.38
CA GLN A 272 -15.38 6.08 -4.15
C GLN A 272 -13.85 6.09 -4.27
N GLU A 273 -13.25 7.17 -3.79
CA GLU A 273 -11.79 7.30 -3.71
C GLU A 273 -11.24 6.35 -2.65
N LEU A 274 -10.17 5.64 -3.01
CA LEU A 274 -9.40 4.80 -2.11
C LEU A 274 -8.44 5.68 -1.32
N CYS A 275 -8.50 5.58 0.02
CA CYS A 275 -7.63 6.33 0.91
C CYS A 275 -7.18 5.47 2.09
N TYR A 276 -5.93 5.63 2.53
CA TYR A 276 -5.45 5.11 3.82
C TYR A 276 -4.95 6.26 4.69
N ASP A 277 -4.76 6.02 5.97
CA ASP A 277 -4.15 7.00 6.86
C ASP A 277 -2.62 6.85 6.83
N TYR A 278 -1.92 7.97 6.54
CA TYR A 278 -0.48 7.99 6.31
C TYR A 278 0.32 7.88 7.60
N GLY A 279 -0.31 8.04 8.77
CA GLY A 279 0.35 7.83 10.05
C GLY A 279 1.38 8.90 10.45
N TYR A 280 1.57 9.97 9.66
CA TYR A 280 2.46 11.07 10.06
C TYR A 280 2.06 11.66 11.41
N VAL A 281 3.04 11.81 12.30
CA VAL A 281 2.89 12.50 13.58
C VAL A 281 2.88 14.00 13.34
N LEU A 282 1.99 14.73 14.01
CA LEU A 282 1.93 16.19 13.84
C LEU A 282 3.23 16.84 14.30
N ASN A 283 3.70 17.83 13.53
CA ASN A 283 4.96 18.53 13.77
C ASN A 283 6.21 17.65 13.66
N SER A 284 6.15 16.47 13.03
CA SER A 284 7.31 15.57 12.89
C SER A 284 8.31 16.02 11.82
N VAL A 285 7.90 16.93 10.93
CA VAL A 285 8.76 17.41 9.84
C VAL A 285 9.33 18.77 10.21
N VAL A 286 10.66 18.83 10.25
CA VAL A 286 11.42 20.04 10.60
C VAL A 286 12.29 20.42 9.41
N SER A 287 12.34 21.72 9.08
CA SER A 287 13.18 22.24 8.00
C SER A 287 14.66 22.25 8.42
N ALA A 288 15.55 22.52 7.46
CA ALA A 288 16.97 22.71 7.75
C ALA A 288 17.25 23.86 8.73
N ASP A 289 16.32 24.83 8.81
CA ASP A 289 16.41 25.98 9.71
C ASP A 289 15.84 25.70 11.11
N GLY A 290 15.36 24.48 11.38
CA GLY A 290 14.77 24.09 12.67
C GLY A 290 13.27 24.40 12.81
N GLU A 291 12.62 24.85 11.75
CA GLU A 291 11.20 25.23 11.78
C GLU A 291 10.28 24.07 11.43
N ILE A 292 9.15 23.96 12.13
CA ILE A 292 8.14 22.92 11.86
C ILE A 292 7.48 23.19 10.51
N VAL A 293 7.68 22.26 9.56
CA VAL A 293 7.03 22.27 8.25
C VAL A 293 5.62 21.70 8.40
N LYS A 294 4.63 22.42 7.89
CA LYS A 294 3.23 22.02 7.97
C LYS A 294 2.65 21.75 6.59
N LEU A 295 1.91 20.65 6.46
CA LEU A 295 1.16 20.33 5.24
C LEU A 295 -0.34 20.22 5.56
N PRO A 296 -1.21 21.07 5.00
CA PRO A 296 -2.65 21.00 5.22
C PRO A 296 -3.27 19.67 4.75
N CYS A 297 -4.27 19.17 5.49
CA CYS A 297 -5.06 18.00 5.11
C CYS A 297 -6.35 18.41 4.38
N CYS A 298 -6.50 17.92 3.14
CA CYS A 298 -7.65 18.17 2.28
C CYS A 298 -8.55 16.92 2.10
N CYS A 299 -8.58 16.01 3.07
CA CYS A 299 -9.33 14.74 2.92
C CYS A 299 -10.86 14.90 2.94
N GLY A 300 -11.38 15.99 3.50
CA GLY A 300 -12.82 16.25 3.59
C GLY A 300 -13.56 15.48 4.68
N ALA A 301 -12.86 14.67 5.49
CA ALA A 301 -13.48 13.95 6.61
C ALA A 301 -14.05 14.93 7.67
N PRO A 302 -15.22 14.64 8.28
CA PRO A 302 -15.80 15.49 9.34
C PRO A 302 -14.86 15.69 10.54
N ASP A 303 -14.16 14.64 10.94
CA ASP A 303 -13.20 14.57 12.04
C ASP A 303 -11.75 14.79 11.57
N CYS A 304 -11.55 15.48 10.45
CA CYS A 304 -10.23 15.73 9.87
C CYS A 304 -9.31 16.49 10.86
N ARG A 305 -8.10 15.95 11.07
CA ARG A 305 -7.02 16.53 11.89
C ARG A 305 -6.39 17.80 11.30
N LYS A 306 -6.90 18.29 10.17
CA LYS A 306 -6.53 19.51 9.43
C LYS A 306 -5.11 19.56 8.85
N ARG A 307 -4.21 18.67 9.26
CA ARG A 307 -2.82 18.59 8.78
C ARG A 307 -2.39 17.16 8.48
N LEU A 308 -1.48 16.98 7.51
CA LEU A 308 -0.72 15.76 7.31
C LEU A 308 0.46 15.73 8.28
N TYR A 309 1.23 16.80 8.40
CA TYR A 309 2.26 17.00 9.42
C TYR A 309 2.32 18.49 9.80
#